data_AF-A0A444R3Q8-F1
#
_entry.id   AF-A0A444R3Q8-F1
#
_cell.length_a   1.000
_cell.length_b   1.000
_cell.length_c   1.000
_cell.angle_alpha   90.00
_cell.angle_beta   90.00
_cell.angle_gamma   90.00
#
_symmetry.space_group_name_H-M   'P 1'
#
loop_
_entity.id
_entity.type
_entity.pdbx_description
1 polymer ?
#
loop_
_entity_poly.entity_id
_entity_poly.type
_entity_poly.pdbx_seq_one_letter_code
_entity_poly.pdbx_strand_id
1 'polypeptide(L)'
;TLMALALYTIWLLATMGNIPRPEFIGIAEKGGNIDVLVQALSGVLNSRSLDLLLVVFSNFAVASSFLGVTLGLFDYLADLFGFDDSAVGRLKTALLTFAPPVVGGLLFPNGFLYAIGYAGLAATIWAAIVPALLARASRKRFGSPKFRVWGGKPMIVLILVFGVGNALVHILSSFNVLPVYQ
;
A
#
# COMPACT_ATOMS: atom_id res chain seq x y z
N THR A 1 -10.19 9.79 10.27
CA THR A 1 -9.64 8.59 10.94
C THR A 1 -10.71 7.60 11.35
N LEU A 2 -11.76 7.98 12.11
CA LEU A 2 -12.79 7.02 12.55
C LEU A 2 -13.57 6.36 11.40
N MET A 3 -13.91 7.12 10.35
CA MET A 3 -14.56 6.57 9.16
C MET A 3 -13.67 5.49 8.49
N ALA A 4 -12.39 5.82 8.25
CA ALA A 4 -11.44 4.88 7.67
C ALA A 4 -11.31 3.62 8.53
N LEU A 5 -11.19 3.77 9.86
CA LEU A 5 -11.15 2.64 10.78
C LEU A 5 -12.40 1.77 10.67
N ALA A 6 -13.60 2.36 10.66
CA ALA A 6 -14.85 1.61 10.53
C ALA A 6 -14.90 0.83 9.22
N LEU A 7 -14.53 1.46 8.10
CA LEU A 7 -14.48 0.80 6.79
C LEU A 7 -13.47 -0.36 6.77
N TYR A 8 -12.27 -0.17 7.31
CA TYR A 8 -11.26 -1.23 7.41
C TYR A 8 -11.74 -2.38 8.30
N THR A 9 -12.37 -2.10 9.44
CA THR A 9 -12.91 -3.14 10.31
C THR A 9 -14.00 -3.94 9.61
N ILE A 10 -14.94 -3.27 8.93
CA ILE A 10 -15.99 -3.95 8.16
C ILE A 10 -15.37 -4.82 7.06
N TRP A 11 -14.39 -4.29 6.32
CA TRP A 11 -13.69 -5.04 5.28
C TRP A 11 -12.97 -6.27 5.81
N LEU A 12 -12.22 -6.12 6.90
CA LEU A 12 -11.48 -7.23 7.52
C LEU A 12 -12.43 -8.28 8.09
N LEU A 13 -13.54 -7.89 8.71
CA LEU A 13 -14.55 -8.84 9.18
C LEU A 13 -15.24 -9.56 8.02
N ALA A 14 -15.55 -8.85 6.94
CA ALA A 14 -16.16 -9.46 5.75
C ALA A 14 -15.23 -10.46 5.08
N THR A 15 -13.95 -10.11 4.88
CA THR A 15 -12.97 -10.98 4.22
C THR A 15 -12.50 -12.11 5.12
N MET A 16 -11.92 -11.80 6.28
CA MET A 16 -11.36 -12.79 7.19
C MET A 16 -12.41 -13.58 7.98
N GLY A 17 -13.64 -13.06 8.09
CA GLY A 17 -14.74 -13.76 8.75
C GLY A 17 -15.51 -14.73 7.86
N ASN A 18 -15.52 -14.53 6.54
CA ASN A 18 -16.21 -15.42 5.60
C ASN A 18 -15.28 -16.43 4.91
N ILE A 19 -14.00 -16.10 4.69
CA ILE A 19 -13.04 -17.02 4.09
C ILE A 19 -12.47 -17.95 5.17
N PRO A 20 -12.63 -19.29 5.06
CA PRO A 20 -12.03 -20.25 5.97
C PRO A 20 -10.50 -20.12 6.04
N ARG A 21 -9.91 -20.28 7.23
CA ARG A 21 -8.45 -20.19 7.44
C ARG A 21 -7.62 -21.05 6.48
N PRO A 22 -7.98 -22.31 6.16
CA PRO A 22 -7.20 -23.13 5.23
C PRO A 22 -7.17 -22.58 3.80
N GLU A 23 -8.20 -21.85 3.37
CA GLU A 23 -8.26 -21.29 2.01
C GLU A 23 -7.25 -20.16 1.79
N PHE A 24 -6.82 -19.49 2.85
CA PHE A 24 -5.76 -18.48 2.78
C PHE A 24 -4.41 -19.06 2.34
N ILE A 25 -4.15 -20.36 2.57
CA ILE A 25 -2.95 -21.05 2.08
C ILE A 25 -3.00 -21.06 0.55
N GLY A 26 -4.11 -21.49 -0.04
CA GLY A 26 -4.30 -21.49 -1.50
C GLY A 26 -4.29 -20.08 -2.12
N ILE A 27 -4.74 -19.05 -1.40
CA ILE A 27 -4.62 -17.65 -1.84
C ILE A 27 -3.15 -17.22 -1.86
N ALA A 28 -2.38 -17.57 -0.82
CA ALA A 28 -0.96 -17.26 -0.73
C ALA A 28 -0.14 -17.99 -1.81
N GLU A 29 -0.43 -19.27 -2.07
CA GLU A 29 0.20 -20.06 -3.14
C GLU A 29 -0.05 -19.46 -4.54
N LYS A 30 -1.23 -18.88 -4.75
CA LYS A 30 -1.58 -18.15 -5.98
C LYS A 30 -1.01 -16.72 -6.04
N GLY A 31 -0.05 -16.38 -5.18
CA GLY A 31 0.66 -15.09 -5.18
C GLY A 31 0.01 -14.00 -4.33
N GLY A 32 -1.17 -14.25 -3.74
CA GLY A 32 -1.82 -13.29 -2.85
C GLY A 32 -2.30 -12.00 -3.52
N ASN A 33 -2.52 -12.04 -4.85
CA ASN A 33 -2.99 -10.90 -5.61
C ASN A 33 -4.45 -10.54 -5.25
N ILE A 34 -4.84 -9.28 -5.49
CA ILE A 34 -6.20 -8.78 -5.18
C ILE A 34 -7.28 -9.58 -5.92
N ASP A 35 -7.04 -9.95 -7.17
CA ASP A 35 -7.98 -10.73 -7.98
C ASP A 35 -8.23 -12.13 -7.38
N VAL A 36 -7.19 -12.78 -6.86
CA VAL A 36 -7.30 -14.08 -6.19
C VAL A 36 -8.15 -13.96 -4.91
N LEU A 37 -7.94 -12.90 -4.13
CA LEU A 37 -8.74 -12.64 -2.92
C LEU A 37 -10.22 -12.37 -3.26
N VAL A 38 -10.48 -11.57 -4.30
CA VAL A 38 -11.83 -11.27 -4.76
C VAL A 38 -12.52 -12.53 -5.28
N GLN A 39 -11.81 -13.38 -6.04
CA GLN A 39 -12.34 -14.67 -6.50
C GLN A 39 -12.67 -15.62 -5.34
N ALA A 40 -11.82 -15.68 -4.32
CA ALA A 40 -12.08 -16.49 -3.13
C ALA A 40 -13.33 -15.99 -2.40
N LEU A 41 -13.47 -14.67 -2.22
CA LEU A 41 -14.65 -14.08 -1.59
C LEU A 41 -15.92 -14.34 -2.42
N SER A 42 -15.84 -14.17 -3.74
CA SER A 42 -16.91 -14.51 -4.69
C SER A 42 -17.34 -15.97 -4.58
N GLY A 43 -16.41 -16.90 -4.39
CA GLY A 43 -16.71 -18.34 -4.23
C GLY A 43 -17.52 -18.67 -2.98
N VAL A 44 -17.45 -17.83 -1.94
CA VAL A 44 -18.22 -17.98 -0.70
C VAL A 44 -19.60 -17.31 -0.79
N LEU A 45 -19.82 -16.43 -1.77
CA LEU A 45 -21.09 -15.74 -1.97
C LEU A 45 -22.12 -16.66 -2.66
N ASN A 46 -23.22 -16.95 -1.98
CA ASN A 46 -24.32 -17.76 -2.51
C ASN A 46 -25.20 -17.06 -3.57
N SER A 47 -24.77 -15.91 -4.12
CA SER A 47 -25.57 -15.12 -5.07
C SER A 47 -24.74 -14.60 -6.23
N ARG A 48 -25.14 -14.98 -7.45
CA ARG A 48 -24.52 -14.55 -8.72
C ARG A 48 -24.53 -13.03 -8.91
N SER A 49 -25.54 -12.34 -8.39
CA SER A 49 -25.63 -10.88 -8.49
C SER A 49 -24.63 -10.18 -7.56
N LEU A 50 -24.38 -10.75 -6.38
CA LEU A 50 -23.40 -10.21 -5.44
C LEU A 50 -21.97 -10.46 -5.92
N ASP A 51 -21.71 -11.62 -6.51
CA ASP A 51 -20.45 -11.94 -7.18
C ASP A 51 -20.14 -10.93 -8.30
N LEU A 52 -21.08 -10.74 -9.24
CA LEU A 52 -20.90 -9.79 -10.34
C LEU A 52 -20.67 -8.36 -9.83
N LEU A 53 -21.44 -7.93 -8.83
CA LEU A 53 -21.28 -6.61 -8.23
C LEU A 53 -19.90 -6.45 -7.58
N LEU A 54 -19.43 -7.46 -6.85
CA LEU A 54 -18.11 -7.45 -6.21
C LEU A 54 -16.98 -7.36 -7.23
N VAL A 55 -17.03 -8.17 -8.29
CA VAL A 55 -16.03 -8.17 -9.37
C VAL A 55 -15.99 -6.83 -10.09
N VAL A 56 -17.16 -6.30 -10.49
CA VAL A 56 -17.25 -5.01 -11.16
C VAL A 56 -16.73 -3.90 -10.25
N PHE A 57 -17.18 -3.85 -9.00
CA PHE A 57 -16.74 -2.86 -8.03
C PHE A 57 -15.22 -2.91 -7.82
N SER A 58 -14.64 -4.10 -7.64
CA SER A 58 -13.21 -4.28 -7.46
C SER A 58 -12.43 -3.78 -8.68
N ASN A 59 -12.89 -4.09 -9.89
CA ASN A 59 -12.24 -3.63 -11.12
C ASN A 59 -12.27 -2.09 -11.24
N PHE A 60 -13.40 -1.46 -10.93
CA PHE A 60 -13.50 0.01 -10.92
C PHE A 60 -12.66 0.64 -9.81
N ALA A 61 -12.59 0.03 -8.63
CA ALA A 61 -11.75 0.50 -7.52
C ALA A 61 -10.27 0.45 -7.89
N VAL A 62 -9.81 -0.66 -8.49
CA VAL A 62 -8.42 -0.79 -8.96
C VAL A 62 -8.14 0.20 -10.09
N ALA A 63 -9.03 0.32 -11.08
CA ALA A 63 -8.84 1.25 -12.19
C ALA A 63 -8.79 2.71 -11.74
N SER A 64 -9.72 3.15 -10.88
CA SER A 64 -9.74 4.52 -10.37
C SER A 64 -8.54 4.84 -9.48
N SER A 65 -8.13 3.91 -8.60
CA SER A 65 -6.91 4.05 -7.79
C SER A 65 -5.66 4.12 -8.67
N PHE A 66 -5.58 3.28 -9.70
CA PHE A 66 -4.47 3.26 -10.63
C PHE A 66 -4.36 4.58 -11.39
N LEU A 67 -5.46 5.11 -11.92
CA LEU A 67 -5.47 6.41 -12.60
C LEU A 67 -5.02 7.54 -11.68
N GLY A 68 -5.53 7.61 -10.45
CA GLY A 68 -5.15 8.65 -9.50
C GLY A 68 -3.65 8.64 -9.16
N VAL A 69 -3.09 7.47 -8.86
CA VAL A 69 -1.65 7.33 -8.55
C VAL A 69 -0.78 7.59 -9.77
N THR A 70 -1.18 7.08 -10.93
CA THR A 70 -0.42 7.22 -12.17
C THR A 70 -0.35 8.65 -12.63
N LEU A 71 -1.44 9.41 -12.56
CA LEU A 71 -1.43 10.84 -12.90
C LEU A 71 -0.48 11.62 -11.99
N GLY A 72 -0.53 11.37 -10.67
CA GLY A 72 0.41 11.99 -9.74
C GLY A 72 1.87 11.61 -9.99
N LEU A 73 2.13 10.35 -10.35
CA LEU A 73 3.48 9.90 -10.72
C LEU A 73 3.94 10.50 -12.05
N PHE A 74 3.05 10.60 -13.04
CA PHE A 74 3.31 11.20 -14.34
C PHE A 74 3.73 12.66 -14.17
N ASP A 75 2.95 13.46 -13.45
CA ASP A 75 3.24 14.88 -13.23
C ASP A 75 4.55 15.04 -12.44
N TYR A 76 4.76 14.22 -11.39
CA TYR A 76 6.01 14.22 -10.63
C TYR A 76 7.24 13.91 -11.50
N LEU A 77 7.15 12.93 -12.40
CA LEU A 77 8.26 12.58 -13.30
C LEU A 77 8.48 13.64 -14.38
N ALA A 78 7.42 14.25 -14.91
CA ALA A 78 7.55 15.36 -15.85
C ALA A 78 8.34 16.51 -15.22
N ASP A 79 7.99 16.89 -13.98
CA ASP A 79 8.67 17.94 -13.23
C ASP A 79 10.11 17.54 -12.87
N LEU A 80 10.34 16.30 -12.43
CA LEU A 80 11.65 15.82 -12.00
C LEU A 80 12.68 15.81 -13.14
N PHE A 81 12.25 15.42 -14.34
CA PHE A 81 13.11 15.36 -15.52
C PHE A 81 13.05 16.61 -16.40
N GLY A 82 12.20 17.59 -16.04
CA GLY A 82 12.00 18.81 -16.80
C GLY A 82 11.49 18.55 -18.22
N PHE A 83 10.62 17.55 -18.39
CA PHE A 83 10.01 17.26 -19.68
C PHE A 83 9.00 18.34 -20.07
N ASP A 84 8.96 18.66 -21.36
CA ASP A 84 8.08 19.68 -21.92
C ASP A 84 6.66 19.14 -22.16
N ASP A 85 5.66 20.03 -22.20
CA ASP A 85 4.26 19.69 -22.47
C ASP A 85 3.98 19.30 -23.94
N SER A 86 5.02 19.14 -24.76
CA SER A 86 4.88 18.67 -26.13
C SER A 86 4.40 17.22 -26.17
N ALA A 87 3.80 16.80 -27.29
CA ALA A 87 3.38 15.42 -27.48
C ALA A 87 4.54 14.42 -27.27
N VAL A 88 5.77 14.81 -27.63
CA VAL A 88 6.97 13.99 -27.45
C VAL A 88 7.40 13.97 -25.98
N GLY A 89 7.38 15.11 -25.29
CA GLY A 89 7.68 15.18 -23.85
C GLY A 89 6.72 14.35 -23.02
N ARG A 90 5.41 14.49 -23.27
CA ARG A 90 4.37 13.67 -22.61
C ARG A 90 4.50 12.19 -22.91
N LEU A 91 4.89 11.81 -24.13
CA LEU A 91 5.13 10.40 -24.47
C LEU A 91 6.32 9.84 -23.68
N LYS A 92 7.41 10.61 -23.52
CA LYS A 92 8.56 10.21 -22.68
C LYS A 92 8.13 10.00 -21.23
N THR A 93 7.38 10.94 -20.66
CA THR A 93 6.83 10.82 -19.30
C THR A 93 5.94 9.60 -19.18
N ALA A 94 5.05 9.36 -20.16
CA ALA A 94 4.17 8.19 -20.18
C ALA A 94 4.96 6.89 -20.21
N LEU A 95 5.96 6.79 -21.09
CA LEU A 95 6.83 5.63 -21.17
C LEU A 95 7.54 5.38 -19.84
N LEU A 96 8.08 6.41 -19.20
CA LEU A 96 8.75 6.26 -17.91
C LEU A 96 7.79 5.88 -16.78
N THR A 97 6.54 6.35 -16.85
CA THR A 97 5.50 6.08 -15.84
C THR A 97 4.96 4.65 -15.97
N PHE A 98 4.69 4.19 -17.20
CA PHE A 98 4.00 2.92 -17.44
C PHE A 98 4.93 1.76 -17.78
N ALA A 99 6.05 1.99 -18.47
CA ALA A 99 6.89 0.88 -18.93
C ALA A 99 7.49 0.08 -17.76
N PRO A 100 8.04 0.69 -16.69
CA PRO A 100 8.61 -0.09 -15.59
C PRO A 100 7.55 -0.95 -14.86
N PRO A 101 6.36 -0.44 -14.48
CA PRO A 101 5.31 -1.28 -13.92
C PRO A 101 4.83 -2.40 -14.86
N VAL A 102 4.69 -2.12 -16.17
CA VAL A 102 4.26 -3.12 -17.16
C VAL A 102 5.29 -4.23 -17.31
N VAL A 103 6.57 -3.87 -17.46
CA VAL A 103 7.66 -4.84 -17.56
C VAL A 103 7.77 -5.66 -16.27
N GLY A 104 7.65 -5.02 -15.10
CA GLY A 104 7.64 -5.71 -13.81
C GLY A 104 6.50 -6.71 -13.70
N GLY A 105 5.29 -6.34 -14.12
CA GLY A 105 4.12 -7.22 -14.11
C GLY A 105 4.23 -8.41 -15.08
N LEU A 106 4.86 -8.21 -16.24
CA LEU A 106 5.09 -9.28 -17.22
C LEU A 106 6.18 -10.27 -16.77
N LEU A 107 7.25 -9.78 -16.12
CA LEU A 107 8.34 -10.63 -15.64
C LEU A 107 8.01 -11.31 -14.31
N PHE A 108 7.20 -10.67 -13.46
CA PHE A 108 6.85 -11.15 -12.12
C PHE A 108 5.31 -11.12 -11.89
N PRO A 109 4.56 -12.09 -12.46
CA PRO A 109 3.09 -12.10 -12.37
C PRO A 109 2.54 -12.25 -10.93
N ASN A 110 3.32 -12.85 -10.03
CA ASN A 110 3.01 -12.95 -8.59
C ASN A 110 3.78 -11.90 -7.76
N GLY A 111 4.27 -10.84 -8.40
CA GLY A 111 5.11 -9.80 -7.80
C GLY A 111 4.35 -8.77 -6.96
N PHE A 112 3.01 -8.78 -6.97
CA PHE A 112 2.20 -7.76 -6.29
C PHE A 112 2.49 -7.68 -4.80
N LEU A 113 2.52 -8.83 -4.10
CA LEU A 113 2.76 -8.86 -2.65
C LEU A 113 4.14 -8.33 -2.28
N TYR A 114 5.16 -8.61 -3.11
CA TYR A 114 6.50 -8.05 -2.96
C TYR A 114 6.49 -6.53 -3.19
N ALA A 115 5.87 -6.07 -4.27
CA ALA A 115 5.80 -4.66 -4.62
C ALA A 115 5.07 -3.83 -3.55
N ILE A 116 3.91 -4.28 -3.07
CA ILE A 116 3.18 -3.59 -2.00
C ILE A 116 3.92 -3.65 -0.66
N GLY A 117 4.68 -4.73 -0.42
CA GLY A 117 5.57 -4.84 0.74
C GLY A 117 6.65 -3.76 0.75
N TYR A 118 7.40 -3.62 -0.35
CA TYR A 118 8.43 -2.58 -0.48
C TYR A 118 7.85 -1.16 -0.49
N ALA A 119 6.67 -0.96 -1.11
CA ALA A 119 5.96 0.31 -1.02
C ALA A 119 5.59 0.63 0.44
N GLY A 120 5.17 -0.36 1.23
CA GLY A 120 4.93 -0.23 2.67
C GLY A 120 6.19 0.12 3.47
N LEU A 121 7.35 -0.43 3.09
CA LEU A 121 8.64 -0.05 3.68
C LEU A 121 8.97 1.42 3.39
N ALA A 122 8.84 1.86 2.14
CA ALA A 122 9.04 3.27 1.77
C ALA A 122 8.06 4.21 2.51
N ALA A 123 6.80 3.81 2.61
CA ALA A 123 5.78 4.53 3.38
C ALA A 123 6.13 4.59 4.87
N THR A 124 6.74 3.55 5.45
CA THR A 124 7.19 3.56 6.84
C THR A 124 8.27 4.61 7.07
N ILE A 125 9.23 4.73 6.15
CA ILE A 125 10.29 5.74 6.22
C ILE A 125 9.68 7.14 6.14
N TRP A 126 8.86 7.41 5.14
CA TRP A 126 8.34 8.75 4.88
C TRP A 126 7.17 9.15 5.79
N ALA A 127 6.26 8.25 6.14
CA ALA A 127 5.05 8.56 6.91
C ALA A 127 5.22 8.38 8.44
N ALA A 128 6.18 7.56 8.90
CA ALA A 128 6.40 7.35 10.33
C ALA A 128 7.74 7.94 10.81
N ILE A 129 8.86 7.52 10.23
CA ILE A 129 10.19 7.87 10.74
C ILE A 129 10.51 9.35 10.50
N VAL A 130 10.40 9.82 9.25
CA VAL A 130 10.73 11.20 8.87
C VAL A 130 9.88 12.22 9.64
N PRO A 131 8.54 12.09 9.77
CA PRO A 131 7.71 13.05 10.50
C PRO A 131 8.03 13.08 11.99
N ALA A 132 8.34 11.92 12.60
CA ALA A 132 8.76 11.85 14.00
C ALA A 132 10.09 12.59 14.23
N LEU A 133 11.07 12.43 13.33
CA LEU A 133 12.34 13.15 13.38
C LEU A 133 12.16 14.65 13.12
N LEU A 134 11.34 15.03 12.14
CA LEU A 134 11.01 16.43 11.85
C LEU A 134 10.32 17.10 13.03
N ALA A 135 9.39 16.42 13.70
CA ALA A 135 8.74 16.93 14.91
C ALA A 135 9.75 17.15 16.04
N ARG A 136 10.75 16.27 16.20
CA ARG A 136 11.83 16.45 17.18
C ARG A 136 12.75 17.61 16.81
N ALA A 137 13.16 17.71 15.55
CA ALA A 137 14.05 18.76 15.05
C ALA A 137 13.39 20.14 15.13
N SER A 138 12.12 20.24 14.73
CA SER A 138 11.32 21.46 14.82
C SER A 138 11.21 21.96 16.26
N ARG A 139 10.93 21.08 17.22
CA ARG A 139 10.89 21.44 18.65
C ARG A 139 12.22 21.96 19.20
N LYS A 140 13.35 21.44 18.70
CA LYS A 140 14.69 21.89 19.09
C LYS A 140 15.02 23.26 18.48
N ARG A 141 14.61 23.51 17.25
CA ARG A 141 14.95 24.73 16.49
C ARG A 141 14.03 25.91 16.80
N PHE A 142 12.74 25.67 16.97
CA PHE A 142 11.72 26.73 17.09
C PHE A 142 11.02 26.75 18.46
N GLY A 143 11.43 25.90 19.40
CA GLY A 143 10.78 25.77 20.70
C GLY A 143 9.45 25.00 20.64
N SER A 144 8.60 25.17 21.66
CA SER A 144 7.32 24.45 21.73
C SER A 144 6.23 25.21 20.96
N PRO A 145 5.57 24.59 19.95
CA PRO A 145 4.42 25.20 19.28
C PRO A 145 3.20 25.31 20.21
N LYS A 146 2.25 26.21 19.85
CA LYS A 146 0.96 26.40 20.54
C LYS A 146 0.09 25.13 20.55
N PHE A 147 0.18 24.30 19.51
CA PHE A 147 -0.50 23.00 19.44
C PHE A 147 0.51 21.86 19.66
N ARG A 148 0.19 20.95 20.58
CA ARG A 148 1.00 19.77 20.88
C ARG A 148 0.08 18.55 20.93
N VAL A 149 0.38 17.57 20.08
CA VAL A 149 -0.25 16.25 20.19
C VAL A 149 0.08 15.68 21.58
N TRP A 150 -0.94 15.11 22.22
CA TRP A 150 -0.80 14.45 23.51
C TRP A 150 0.31 13.37 23.47
N GLY A 151 1.06 13.22 24.55
CA GLY A 151 2.15 12.24 24.67
C GLY A 151 3.58 12.76 24.40
N GLY A 152 3.77 14.02 23.98
CA GLY A 152 5.05 14.72 24.13
C GLY A 152 6.28 14.06 23.46
N LYS A 153 7.37 13.87 24.23
CA LYS A 153 8.58 13.15 23.76
C LYS A 153 8.38 11.63 23.69
N PRO A 154 7.72 10.98 24.67
CA PRO A 154 7.40 9.54 24.60
C PRO A 154 6.68 9.12 23.31
N MET A 155 5.72 9.92 22.84
CA MET A 155 4.99 9.63 21.59
C MET A 155 5.93 9.58 20.37
N ILE A 156 6.92 10.47 20.29
CA ILE A 156 7.91 10.47 19.20
C ILE A 156 8.74 9.18 19.25
N VAL A 157 9.19 8.78 20.43
CA VAL A 157 9.96 7.54 20.60
C VAL A 157 9.12 6.32 20.21
N LEU A 158 7.85 6.29 20.62
CA LEU A 158 6.92 5.20 20.27
C LEU A 158 6.74 5.08 18.75
N ILE A 159 6.52 6.18 18.03
CA ILE A 159 6.37 6.18 16.58
C ILE A 159 7.67 5.71 15.89
N LEU A 160 8.85 6.13 16.42
CA LEU A 160 10.13 5.68 15.89
C LEU A 160 10.35 4.18 16.11
N VAL A 161 10.06 3.68 17.31
CA VAL A 161 10.15 2.24 17.61
C VAL A 161 9.19 1.45 16.73
N PHE A 162 7.96 1.94 16.53
CA PHE A 162 6.99 1.33 15.63
C PHE A 162 7.49 1.29 14.18
N GLY A 163 8.01 2.42 13.66
CA GLY A 163 8.53 2.49 12.30
C GLY A 163 9.76 1.60 12.07
N VAL A 164 10.72 1.62 13.00
CA VAL A 164 11.89 0.73 12.97
C VAL A 164 11.46 -0.73 13.09
N GLY A 165 10.53 -1.04 13.99
CA GLY A 165 9.97 -2.39 14.14
C GLY A 165 9.33 -2.90 12.85
N ASN A 166 8.52 -2.07 12.18
CA ASN A 166 7.90 -2.44 10.92
C ASN A 166 8.94 -2.70 9.82
N ALA A 167 9.96 -1.84 9.72
CA ALA A 167 11.06 -2.04 8.78
C ALA A 167 11.84 -3.33 9.06
N LEU A 168 12.14 -3.61 10.33
CA LEU A 168 12.83 -4.85 10.73
C LEU A 168 11.99 -6.08 10.42
N VAL A 169 10.70 -6.08 10.76
CA VAL A 169 9.79 -7.20 10.46
C VAL A 169 9.71 -7.44 8.97
N HIS A 170 9.60 -6.37 8.16
CA HIS A 170 9.57 -6.51 6.72
C HIS A 170 10.87 -7.15 6.18
N ILE A 171 12.04 -6.66 6.61
CA ILE A 171 13.34 -7.18 6.20
C ILE A 171 13.49 -8.66 6.62
N LEU A 172 13.17 -8.99 7.87
CA LEU A 172 13.25 -10.37 8.38
C LEU A 172 12.28 -11.31 7.64
N SER A 173 11.10 -10.81 7.27
CA SER A 173 10.14 -11.53 6.43
C SER A 173 10.73 -11.78 5.04
N SER A 174 11.34 -10.78 4.40
CA SER A 174 11.99 -10.92 3.09
C SER A 174 13.15 -11.92 3.08
N PHE A 175 13.82 -12.13 4.21
CA PHE A 175 14.87 -13.14 4.38
C PHE A 175 14.34 -14.51 4.83
N ASN A 176 13.02 -14.72 4.88
CA ASN A 176 12.38 -15.96 5.36
C ASN A 176 12.81 -16.38 6.78
N VAL A 177 13.19 -15.40 7.62
CA VAL A 177 13.59 -15.64 9.02
C VAL A 177 12.37 -15.76 9.93
N LEU A 178 11.24 -15.19 9.52
CA LEU A 178 9.99 -15.23 10.27
C LEU A 178 9.15 -16.46 9.89
N PRO A 179 8.45 -17.09 10.85
CA PRO A 179 7.59 -18.22 10.57
C PRO A 179 6.44 -17.80 9.66
N VAL A 180 6.23 -18.56 8.60
CA VAL A 180 5.10 -18.40 7.68
C VAL A 180 4.07 -19.48 8.02
N TYR A 181 2.80 -19.09 8.07
CA TYR A 181 1.71 -20.05 8.23
C TYR A 181 1.62 -20.90 6.96
N GLN A 182 1.83 -22.20 7.11
CA GLN A 182 1.73 -23.20 6.05
C GLN A 182 0.44 -24.00 6.20
#